data_AF-A0A1A5IU59-F1
#
_entry.id   AF-A0A1A5IU59-F1
#
_cell.length_a   1.000
_cell.length_b   1.000
_cell.length_c   1.000
_cell.angle_alpha   90.00
_cell.angle_beta   90.00
_cell.angle_gamma   90.00
#
_symmetry.space_group_name_H-M   'P 1'
#
loop_
_entity.id
_entity.type
_entity.pdbx_description
1 polymer ?
#
loop_
_entity_poly.entity_id
_entity_poly.type
_entity_poly.pdbx_seq_one_letter_code
_entity_poly.pdbx_strand_id
1 'polypeptide(L)'
;MFAGLKGRGGVRFPIGVDRRIKGAGDVGEHKTSMLQDLERGRPMEIDALVSAVQELGRLADKPTPTIDAVAALVRRLAVERGCYG
;
A
#
# COMPACT_ATOMS: atom_id res chain seq x y z
N MET A 1 29.81 5.36 2.17
CA MET A 1 29.13 5.80 3.41
C MET A 1 28.02 6.75 3.02
N PHE A 2 26.74 6.39 3.16
CA PHE A 2 25.62 7.33 3.03
C PHE A 2 24.51 6.97 4.02
N ALA A 3 24.27 7.91 4.94
CA ALA A 3 23.12 7.99 5.84
C ALA A 3 21.84 8.31 5.03
N GLY A 4 20.62 7.97 5.44
CA GLY A 4 20.14 7.36 6.66
C GLY A 4 18.63 7.20 6.55
N LEU A 5 18.18 5.96 6.37
CA LEU A 5 16.89 5.52 6.90
C LEU A 5 17.22 5.05 8.32
N LYS A 6 17.14 5.95 9.30
CA LYS A 6 17.22 5.56 10.71
C LYS A 6 15.94 4.81 11.05
N GLY A 7 15.99 3.49 10.93
CA GLY A 7 15.00 2.52 11.35
C GLY A 7 15.71 1.17 11.47
N ARG A 8 15.59 0.49 12.61
CA ARG A 8 16.24 -0.80 12.88
C ARG A 8 15.72 -1.85 11.90
N GLY A 9 16.55 -2.22 10.91
CA GLY A 9 16.25 -3.28 9.93
C GLY A 9 16.19 -2.74 8.50
N GLY A 10 17.33 -2.43 7.90
CA GLY A 10 17.38 -1.99 6.50
C GLY A 10 17.21 -3.15 5.52
N VAL A 11 16.07 -3.24 4.84
CA VAL A 11 15.89 -4.12 3.68
C VAL A 11 16.52 -3.47 2.45
N ARG A 12 17.42 -4.19 1.77
CA ARG A 12 17.94 -3.76 0.47
C ARG A 12 17.05 -4.29 -0.64
N PHE A 13 16.33 -3.39 -1.31
CA PHE A 13 15.56 -3.77 -2.49
C PHE A 13 16.47 -3.80 -3.72
N PRO A 14 16.44 -4.89 -4.52
CA PRO A 14 17.26 -5.02 -5.73
C PRO A 14 16.80 -4.09 -6.87
N ILE A 15 15.61 -3.53 -6.75
CA ILE A 15 15.00 -2.62 -7.73
C ILE A 15 14.57 -1.36 -6.97
N GLY A 16 15.05 -0.20 -7.43
CA GLY A 16 14.70 1.11 -6.88
C GLY A 16 13.23 1.48 -7.07
N VAL A 17 12.76 2.43 -6.27
CA VAL A 17 11.35 2.83 -6.20
C VAL A 17 10.82 3.33 -7.55
N ASP A 18 11.55 4.22 -8.23
CA ASP A 18 11.09 4.78 -9.52
C ASP A 18 10.91 3.69 -10.58
N ARG A 19 11.82 2.71 -10.61
CA ARG A 19 11.70 1.57 -11.53
C ARG A 19 10.52 0.67 -11.19
N ARG A 20 10.18 0.51 -9.90
CA ARG A 20 8.97 -0.22 -9.48
C ARG A 20 7.70 0.50 -9.89
N ILE A 21 7.66 1.84 -9.71
CA ILE A 21 6.52 2.67 -10.11
C ILE A 21 6.33 2.61 -11.63
N LYS A 22 7.41 2.78 -12.41
CA LYS A 22 7.36 2.62 -13.86
C LYS A 22 6.88 1.22 -14.26
N GLY A 23 7.41 0.18 -13.62
CA GLY A 23 7.01 -1.20 -13.87
C GLY A 23 5.52 -1.44 -13.63
N ALA A 24 4.93 -0.82 -12.60
CA ALA A 24 3.48 -0.87 -12.37
C ALA A 24 2.67 -0.21 -13.49
N GLY A 25 3.18 0.88 -14.09
CA GLY A 25 2.57 1.50 -15.26
C GLY A 25 2.71 0.65 -16.54
N ASP A 26 3.84 -0.02 -16.72
CA ASP A 26 4.13 -0.86 -17.90
C ASP A 26 3.24 -2.13 -17.97
N VAL A 27 2.59 -2.53 -16.87
CA VAL A 27 1.70 -3.70 -16.81
C VAL A 27 0.46 -3.55 -17.72
N GLY A 28 0.08 -2.32 -18.09
CA GLY A 28 -1.01 -2.04 -19.05
C GLY A 28 -2.40 -2.32 -18.47
N GLU A 29 -3.32 -2.84 -19.29
CA GLU A 29 -4.71 -3.16 -18.91
C GLU A 29 -4.81 -4.41 -18.02
N HIS A 30 -4.18 -4.36 -16.85
CA HIS A 30 -4.27 -5.42 -15.85
C HIS A 30 -4.98 -4.91 -14.60
N LYS A 31 -6.01 -5.65 -14.17
CA LYS A 31 -6.69 -5.37 -12.91
C LYS A 31 -5.92 -6.00 -11.76
N THR A 32 -5.54 -5.18 -10.79
CA THR A 32 -4.95 -5.67 -9.52
C THR A 32 -5.94 -6.57 -8.79
N SER A 33 -5.44 -7.48 -7.94
CA SER A 33 -6.30 -8.39 -7.17
C SER A 33 -7.37 -7.64 -6.37
N MET A 34 -6.99 -6.60 -5.62
CA MET A 34 -7.94 -5.78 -4.86
C MET A 34 -9.02 -5.12 -5.75
N LEU A 35 -8.69 -4.68 -6.97
CA LEU A 35 -9.69 -4.14 -7.89
C LEU A 35 -10.67 -5.24 -8.33
N GLN A 36 -10.18 -6.45 -8.59
CA GLN A 36 -11.05 -7.59 -8.91
C GLN A 36 -11.93 -7.98 -7.72
N ASP A 37 -11.44 -7.90 -6.49
CA ASP A 37 -12.24 -8.17 -5.28
C ASP A 37 -13.35 -7.14 -5.13
N LEU A 38 -13.04 -5.85 -5.31
CA LEU A 38 -14.05 -4.78 -5.35
C LEU A 38 -15.14 -5.03 -6.38
N GLU A 39 -14.76 -5.37 -7.62
CA GLU A 39 -15.71 -5.64 -8.71
C GLU A 39 -16.57 -6.88 -8.47
N ARG A 40 -16.05 -7.85 -7.69
CA ARG A 40 -16.74 -9.10 -7.36
C ARG A 40 -17.46 -9.06 -6.00
N GLY A 41 -17.43 -7.95 -5.29
CA GLY A 41 -18.05 -7.83 -3.97
C GLY A 41 -17.37 -8.68 -2.89
N ARG A 42 -16.06 -8.92 -3.01
CA ARG A 42 -15.27 -9.74 -2.08
C ARG A 42 -14.53 -8.85 -1.07
N PRO A 43 -14.20 -9.36 0.13
CA PRO A 43 -13.33 -8.65 1.06
C PRO A 43 -12.00 -8.26 0.42
N MET A 44 -11.63 -6.99 0.51
CA MET A 44 -10.35 -6.47 0.00
C MET A 44 -9.25 -6.50 1.07
N GLU A 45 -8.01 -6.72 0.64
CA GLU A 45 -6.82 -6.79 1.51
C GLU A 45 -6.30 -5.41 2.00
N ILE A 46 -7.19 -4.51 2.41
CA ILE A 46 -6.83 -3.13 2.79
C ILE A 46 -5.87 -3.11 4.00
N ASP A 47 -6.17 -3.91 5.03
CA ASP A 47 -5.37 -3.88 6.26
C ASP A 47 -3.97 -4.48 6.02
N ALA A 48 -3.91 -5.58 5.28
CA ALA A 48 -2.67 -6.29 4.98
C ALA A 48 -1.74 -5.49 4.05
N LEU A 49 -2.29 -4.69 3.12
CA LEU A 49 -1.48 -3.96 2.13
C LEU A 49 -1.28 -2.49 2.46
N VAL A 50 -2.34 -1.77 2.83
CA VAL A 50 -2.29 -0.30 3.00
C VAL A 50 -2.03 0.07 4.46
N SER A 51 -2.84 -0.45 5.39
CA SER A 51 -2.67 -0.10 6.81
C SER A 51 -1.40 -0.67 7.42
N ALA A 52 -0.88 -1.79 6.91
CA ALA A 52 0.45 -2.29 7.25
C ALA A 52 1.55 -1.23 7.07
N VAL A 53 1.45 -0.36 6.06
CA VAL A 53 2.44 0.72 5.87
C VAL A 53 2.33 1.79 6.96
N GLN A 54 1.12 2.09 7.45
CA GLN A 54 0.91 3.00 8.58
C GLN A 54 1.54 2.42 9.86
N GLU A 55 1.36 1.11 10.10
CA GLU A 55 1.97 0.42 11.23
C GLU A 55 3.50 0.47 11.16
N LEU A 56 4.08 0.15 9.99
CA LEU A 56 5.52 0.28 9.77
C LEU A 56 6.01 1.73 9.95
N GLY A 57 5.22 2.72 9.53
CA GLY A 57 5.49 4.14 9.76
C GLY A 57 5.61 4.44 11.25
N ARG A 58 4.64 4.02 12.07
CA ARG A 58 4.68 4.20 13.53
C ARG A 58 5.88 3.50 14.17
N LEU A 59 6.16 2.26 13.79
CA LEU A 59 7.30 1.49 14.33
C LEU A 59 8.66 2.13 13.97
N ALA A 60 8.72 2.79 12.81
CA ALA A 60 9.92 3.48 12.33
C ALA A 60 9.98 4.96 12.76
N ASP A 61 9.00 5.45 13.52
CA ASP A 61 8.84 6.87 13.87
C ASP A 61 8.83 7.79 12.63
N LYS A 62 8.04 7.40 11.62
CA LYS A 62 7.89 8.10 10.35
C LYS A 62 6.43 8.40 10.05
N PRO A 63 6.06 9.67 9.83
CA PRO A 63 4.70 10.03 9.46
C PRO A 63 4.36 9.53 8.04
N THR A 64 3.13 9.06 7.85
CA THR A 64 2.62 8.52 6.58
C THR A 64 1.34 9.21 6.09
N PRO A 65 1.29 10.55 6.02
CA PRO A 65 0.04 11.29 5.80
C PRO A 65 -0.68 10.92 4.50
N THR A 66 0.07 10.65 3.43
CA THR A 66 -0.52 10.20 2.15
C THR A 66 -1.15 8.82 2.26
N ILE A 67 -0.50 7.90 3.00
CA ILE A 67 -1.06 6.57 3.26
C ILE A 67 -2.30 6.68 4.15
N ASP A 68 -2.29 7.59 5.14
CA ASP A 68 -3.44 7.82 6.02
C ASP A 68 -4.67 8.26 5.21
N ALA A 69 -4.49 9.19 4.27
CA ALA A 69 -5.55 9.61 3.37
C ALA A 69 -6.05 8.47 2.47
N VAL A 70 -5.13 7.72 1.82
CA VAL A 70 -5.50 6.59 0.94
C VAL A 70 -6.23 5.50 1.72
N ALA A 71 -5.74 5.13 2.91
CA ALA A 71 -6.35 4.13 3.77
C ALA A 71 -7.78 4.52 4.16
N ALA A 72 -8.01 5.78 4.52
CA ALA A 72 -9.33 6.28 4.86
C ALA A 72 -10.31 6.20 3.67
N LEU A 73 -9.87 6.62 2.49
CA LEU A 73 -10.69 6.62 1.27
C LEU A 73 -11.02 5.19 0.81
N VAL A 74 -10.03 4.30 0.75
CA VAL A 74 -10.26 2.93 0.27
C VAL A 74 -11.10 2.11 1.24
N ARG A 75 -10.93 2.31 2.56
CA ARG A 75 -11.78 1.69 3.59
C ARG A 75 -13.21 2.18 3.48
N ARG A 76 -13.41 3.49 3.30
CA ARG A 76 -14.75 4.06 3.12
C ARG A 76 -15.45 3.44 1.91
N LEU A 77 -14.77 3.37 0.76
CA LEU A 77 -15.27 2.71 -0.44
C LEU A 77 -15.62 1.23 -0.18
N ALA A 78 -14.75 0.50 0.52
CA ALA A 78 -14.96 -0.91 0.83
C ALA A 78 -16.21 -1.14 1.69
N VAL A 79 -16.41 -0.31 2.72
CA VAL A 79 -17.59 -0.37 3.59
C VAL A 79 -18.87 -0.10 2.77
N GLU A 80 -18.87 0.94 1.94
CA GLU A 80 -20.02 1.27 1.08
C GLU A 80 -20.35 0.16 0.07
N ARG A 81 -19.35 -0.65 -0.31
CA ARG A 81 -19.48 -1.74 -1.27
C ARG A 81 -19.63 -3.13 -0.62
N GLY A 82 -19.70 -3.22 0.71
CA GLY A 82 -19.73 -4.51 1.41
C GLY A 82 -18.47 -5.36 1.22
N CYS A 83 -17.35 -4.72 0.85
CA CYS A 83 -16.06 -5.35 0.56
C CYS A 83 -15.04 -5.17 1.71
N TYR A 84 -15.51 -4.80 2.90
CA TYR A 84 -14.70 -4.69 4.11
C TYR A 84 -15.14 -5.76 5.11
N GLY A 85 -14.20 -6.57 5.59
CA GLY A 85 -14.43 -7.71 6.48
C GLY A 85 -13.54 -7.70 7.70
#